data_AF-A0A961HIF4-F1
#
_entry.id   AF-A0A961HIF4-F1
#
_cell.length_a   1.000
_cell.length_b   1.000
_cell.length_c   1.000
_cell.angle_alpha   90.00
_cell.angle_beta   90.00
_cell.angle_gamma   90.00
#
_symmetry.space_group_name_H-M   'P 1'
#
loop_
_entity.id
_entity.type
_entity.pdbx_description
1 polymer ?
#
loop_
_entity_poly.entity_id
_entity_poly.type
_entity_poly.pdbx_seq_one_letter_code
_entity_poly.pdbx_strand_id
1 'polypeptide(L)'
;MRARKPRLRASGKRENGTGISSATHPEWRDPHKGLWLAGLVIPLTPFIAWGLVSLLGPGVFWLAGLLTIAVVPSLDRFYGPDRSNPPDEIMKQLENSRYYRWCLVPYIPLQYAGLVLACYLWTNAPMGVPERIALATTVGVVGGLAINVAHELGHKRTSHEQWLSKIALAQTCYGHFYVEHNYGHHIRVATPDDPASARFGESYWRFWPRTVSGTFKLGWQIESKRLRRQGKSVWTLRNNVLNAWAMSVVLYVVLIAVFGWAVVPYLIIQAVFGFSFLEIANYIEHYGLLREKRPDGKYVRVAPQHSWNSDFVMSNAILYHVQRHSDHHAHAGRRYQTLRSFGDSTPQLPGGYVSMGACALIPPLWRRVIDQRLLDYYDGDITRVNRGHVEDPDPVADRVA
;
A
#
# COMPACT_ATOMS: atom_id res chain seq x y z
N MET A 1 -61.49 25.24 -35.53
CA MET A 1 -62.01 24.29 -36.55
C MET A 1 -60.89 23.92 -37.50
N ARG A 2 -60.76 22.62 -37.83
CA ARG A 2 -59.75 22.02 -38.74
C ARG A 2 -59.90 22.48 -40.20
N ALA A 3 -58.81 22.52 -40.95
CA ALA A 3 -58.59 21.90 -42.29
C ALA A 3 -57.37 22.55 -42.99
N ARG A 4 -56.22 21.86 -43.13
CA ARG A 4 -55.71 21.03 -44.24
C ARG A 4 -54.94 21.79 -45.35
N LYS A 5 -53.73 21.28 -45.60
CA LYS A 5 -52.60 21.69 -46.46
C LYS A 5 -52.91 21.99 -47.94
N PRO A 6 -51.91 22.58 -48.64
CA PRO A 6 -51.41 22.01 -49.88
C PRO A 6 -49.91 21.66 -49.84
N ARG A 7 -49.54 20.62 -50.61
CA ARG A 7 -48.17 20.17 -50.90
C ARG A 7 -47.63 20.91 -52.12
N LEU A 8 -46.33 21.22 -52.12
CA LEU A 8 -45.52 21.38 -53.34
C LEU A 8 -44.19 20.62 -53.17
N ARG A 9 -43.81 19.87 -54.22
CA ARG A 9 -42.58 19.09 -54.39
C ARG A 9 -41.47 19.97 -54.96
N ALA A 10 -40.23 19.78 -54.52
CA ALA A 10 -39.01 19.65 -55.33
C ALA A 10 -37.81 19.40 -54.39
N SER A 11 -37.19 18.23 -54.47
CA SER A 11 -35.90 18.00 -55.17
C SER A 11 -34.71 18.08 -54.20
N GLY A 12 -34.12 16.93 -53.89
CA GLY A 12 -32.91 16.81 -53.10
C GLY A 12 -32.39 15.38 -53.25
N LYS A 13 -31.31 15.25 -54.02
CA LYS A 13 -30.64 14.00 -54.41
C LYS A 13 -30.38 13.07 -53.24
N ARG A 14 -30.53 11.77 -53.48
CA ARG A 14 -29.89 10.71 -52.70
C ARG A 14 -28.37 10.85 -52.86
N GLU A 15 -27.68 11.19 -51.79
CA GLU A 15 -26.27 10.84 -51.64
C GLU A 15 -26.19 9.64 -50.71
N ASN A 16 -25.67 8.55 -51.28
CA ASN A 16 -25.43 7.28 -50.64
C ASN A 16 -24.46 7.44 -49.48
N GLY A 17 -24.69 6.66 -48.42
CA GLY A 17 -23.92 6.67 -47.19
C GLY A 17 -22.42 6.72 -47.41
N THR A 18 -21.83 7.81 -46.95
CA THR A 18 -20.41 7.88 -46.64
C THR A 18 -20.20 7.13 -45.33
N GLY A 19 -19.33 6.13 -45.40
CA GLY A 19 -18.99 5.27 -44.28
C GLY A 19 -18.63 6.10 -43.05
N ILE A 20 -19.30 5.80 -41.95
CA ILE A 20 -18.74 6.03 -40.63
C ILE A 20 -17.48 5.16 -40.62
N SER A 21 -16.35 5.79 -40.93
CA SER A 21 -15.04 5.25 -40.60
C SER A 21 -15.11 4.97 -39.10
N SER A 22 -15.27 3.69 -38.75
CA SER A 22 -14.95 3.22 -37.42
C SER A 22 -13.47 3.51 -37.27
N ALA A 23 -13.13 4.67 -36.70
CA ALA A 23 -11.80 4.92 -36.20
C ALA A 23 -11.57 3.81 -35.18
N THR A 24 -10.92 2.74 -35.61
CA THR A 24 -10.37 1.72 -34.76
C THR A 24 -9.39 2.45 -33.87
N HIS A 25 -9.82 2.81 -32.67
CA HIS A 25 -8.91 3.33 -31.66
C HIS A 25 -7.74 2.34 -31.61
N PRO A 26 -6.49 2.80 -31.78
CA PRO A 26 -5.35 1.90 -31.63
C PRO A 26 -5.50 1.19 -30.29
N GLU A 27 -5.47 -0.14 -30.33
CA GLU A 27 -5.62 -0.98 -29.16
C GLU A 27 -4.54 -0.59 -28.15
N TRP A 28 -4.92 0.18 -27.12
CA TRP A 28 -3.96 0.66 -26.13
C TRP A 28 -3.28 -0.54 -25.47
N ARG A 29 -1.96 -0.45 -25.36
CA ARG A 29 -1.14 -1.47 -24.71
C ARG A 29 -0.50 -0.88 -23.47
N ASP A 30 -0.59 -1.64 -22.38
CA ASP A 30 0.14 -1.33 -21.16
C ASP A 30 1.66 -1.46 -21.43
N PRO A 31 2.42 -0.35 -21.42
CA PRO A 31 3.85 -0.38 -21.71
C PRO A 31 4.64 -1.16 -20.65
N HIS A 32 4.10 -1.28 -19.44
CA HIS A 32 4.73 -1.93 -18.29
C HIS A 32 4.14 -3.30 -18.00
N LYS A 33 3.39 -3.88 -18.93
CA LYS A 33 2.65 -5.13 -18.71
C LYS A 33 3.52 -6.23 -18.10
N GLY A 34 4.74 -6.42 -18.60
CA GLY A 34 5.67 -7.44 -18.08
C GLY A 34 6.23 -7.14 -16.69
N LEU A 35 6.38 -5.85 -16.33
CA LEU A 35 6.97 -5.44 -15.06
C LEU A 35 6.10 -5.77 -13.85
N TRP A 36 4.79 -5.97 -14.02
CA TRP A 36 3.89 -6.37 -12.94
C TRP A 36 4.25 -7.71 -12.28
N LEU A 37 5.01 -8.56 -12.97
CA LEU A 37 5.53 -9.80 -12.41
C LEU A 37 6.78 -9.57 -11.55
N ALA A 38 7.43 -8.41 -11.63
CA ALA A 38 8.62 -8.09 -10.83
C ALA A 38 8.34 -8.12 -9.31
N GLY A 39 7.10 -7.81 -8.89
CA GLY A 39 6.67 -7.97 -7.50
C GLY A 39 6.84 -9.40 -6.96
N LEU A 40 6.76 -10.42 -7.84
CA LEU A 40 6.94 -11.83 -7.48
C LEU A 40 8.41 -12.20 -7.19
N VAL A 41 9.38 -11.34 -7.50
CA VAL A 41 10.79 -11.57 -7.11
C VAL A 41 10.93 -11.55 -5.59
N ILE A 42 10.19 -10.67 -4.90
CA ILE A 42 10.28 -10.51 -3.45
C ILE A 42 9.93 -11.80 -2.68
N PRO A 43 8.78 -12.47 -2.88
CA PRO A 43 8.46 -13.71 -2.16
C PRO A 43 9.36 -14.88 -2.55
N LEU A 44 10.15 -14.76 -3.64
CA LEU A 44 11.19 -15.72 -4.00
C LEU A 44 12.51 -15.48 -3.26
N THR A 45 12.69 -14.34 -2.58
CA THR A 45 13.96 -13.99 -1.92
C THR A 45 14.42 -14.98 -0.84
N PRO A 46 13.56 -15.68 -0.05
CA PRO A 46 14.04 -16.73 0.84
C PRO A 46 14.67 -17.92 0.09
N PHE A 47 14.13 -18.29 -1.06
CA PHE A 47 14.66 -19.36 -1.91
C PHE A 47 15.96 -18.93 -2.59
N ILE A 48 16.01 -17.68 -3.08
CA ILE A 48 17.20 -17.08 -3.67
C ILE A 48 18.32 -17.01 -2.61
N ALA A 49 18.01 -16.56 -1.40
CA ALA A 49 18.96 -16.54 -0.28
C ALA A 49 19.54 -17.94 -0.02
N TRP A 50 18.66 -18.94 0.12
CA TRP A 50 19.09 -20.31 0.36
C TRP A 50 19.96 -20.86 -0.79
N GLY A 51 19.57 -20.63 -2.04
CA GLY A 51 20.35 -21.05 -3.22
C GLY A 51 21.72 -20.38 -3.29
N LEU A 52 21.78 -19.06 -3.10
CA LEU A 52 23.04 -18.31 -3.09
C LEU A 52 23.97 -18.76 -1.96
N VAL A 53 23.45 -18.96 -0.75
CA VAL A 53 24.25 -19.46 0.38
C VAL A 53 24.74 -20.89 0.13
N SER A 54 23.92 -21.74 -0.47
CA SER A 54 24.31 -23.12 -0.79
C SER A 54 25.42 -23.18 -1.85
N LEU A 55 25.47 -22.21 -2.77
CA LEU A 55 26.45 -22.17 -3.86
C LEU A 55 27.73 -21.40 -3.50
N LEU A 56 27.60 -20.28 -2.80
CA LEU A 56 28.67 -19.30 -2.56
C LEU A 56 29.14 -19.26 -1.10
N GLY A 57 28.46 -19.99 -0.22
CA GLY A 57 28.72 -20.03 1.21
C GLY A 57 27.87 -19.04 2.04
N PRO A 58 27.85 -19.23 3.36
CA PRO A 58 27.13 -18.37 4.30
C PRO A 58 27.63 -16.91 4.26
N GLY A 59 26.74 -15.96 4.53
CA GLY A 59 27.10 -14.55 4.58
C GLY A 59 25.97 -13.60 4.21
N VAL A 60 26.31 -12.53 3.49
CA VAL A 60 25.41 -11.41 3.15
C VAL A 60 24.17 -11.85 2.35
N PHE A 61 24.23 -13.01 1.67
CA PHE A 61 23.14 -13.54 0.86
C PHE A 61 21.87 -13.87 1.67
N TRP A 62 21.97 -14.08 2.99
CA TRP A 62 20.78 -14.19 3.85
C TRP A 62 19.93 -12.92 3.89
N LEU A 63 20.52 -11.76 3.55
CA LEU A 63 19.83 -10.48 3.40
C LEU A 63 19.22 -10.29 2.00
N ALA A 64 19.01 -11.35 1.20
CA ALA A 64 18.51 -11.25 -0.17
C ALA A 64 17.28 -10.33 -0.33
N GLY A 65 16.35 -10.32 0.63
CA GLY A 65 15.21 -9.41 0.61
C GLY A 65 15.62 -7.93 0.65
N LEU A 66 16.51 -7.58 1.57
CA LEU A 66 17.06 -6.22 1.71
C LEU A 66 17.94 -5.84 0.52
N LEU A 67 18.76 -6.77 0.01
CA LEU A 67 19.58 -6.53 -1.17
C LEU A 67 18.70 -6.27 -2.40
N THR A 68 17.59 -7.01 -2.56
CA THR A 68 16.66 -6.83 -3.67
C THR A 68 16.00 -5.45 -3.63
N ILE A 69 15.49 -5.02 -2.47
CA ILE A 69 14.91 -3.67 -2.36
C ILE A 69 15.97 -2.57 -2.50
N ALA A 70 17.21 -2.79 -2.05
CA ALA A 70 18.29 -1.81 -2.18
C ALA A 70 18.68 -1.52 -3.63
N VAL A 71 18.38 -2.43 -4.57
CA VAL A 71 18.58 -2.21 -6.02
C VAL A 71 17.47 -1.34 -6.62
N VAL A 72 16.28 -1.27 -6.01
CA VAL A 72 15.12 -0.55 -6.55
C VAL A 72 15.38 0.95 -6.77
N PRO A 73 16.00 1.72 -5.85
CA PRO A 73 16.37 3.11 -6.10
C PRO A 73 17.19 3.35 -7.37
N SER A 74 18.13 2.45 -7.67
CA SER A 74 18.94 2.52 -8.89
C SER A 74 18.11 2.28 -10.14
N LEU A 75 17.18 1.31 -10.08
CA LEU A 75 16.23 1.04 -11.16
C LEU A 75 15.25 2.20 -11.36
N ASP A 76 14.74 2.78 -10.27
CA ASP A 76 13.90 3.97 -10.31
C ASP A 76 14.63 5.16 -10.97
N ARG A 77 15.91 5.34 -10.66
CA ARG A 77 16.72 6.39 -11.31
C ARG A 77 16.94 6.13 -12.80
N PHE A 78 17.03 4.86 -13.20
CA PHE A 78 17.23 4.43 -14.58
C PHE A 78 15.97 4.56 -15.43
N TYR A 79 14.82 4.05 -14.96
CA TYR A 79 13.55 4.11 -15.67
C TYR A 79 12.84 5.47 -15.54
N GLY A 80 13.01 6.15 -14.41
CA GLY A 80 12.35 7.43 -14.12
C GLY A 80 10.85 7.30 -13.79
N PRO A 81 10.16 8.44 -13.69
CA PRO A 81 8.72 8.47 -13.44
C PRO A 81 7.90 8.25 -14.73
N ASP A 82 6.76 7.57 -14.59
CA ASP A 82 5.74 7.47 -15.64
C ASP A 82 4.40 8.06 -15.16
N ARG A 83 4.05 9.21 -15.77
CA ARG A 83 2.82 9.96 -15.51
C ARG A 83 1.68 9.57 -16.46
N SER A 84 1.87 8.57 -17.32
CA SER A 84 0.84 8.13 -18.26
C SER A 84 -0.34 7.47 -17.54
N ASN A 85 -1.53 7.70 -18.08
CA ASN A 85 -2.78 7.12 -17.60
C ASN A 85 -3.42 6.28 -18.71
N PRO A 86 -3.99 5.11 -18.37
CA PRO A 86 -4.84 4.38 -19.30
C PRO A 86 -6.03 5.27 -19.76
N PRO A 87 -6.40 5.25 -21.05
CA PRO A 87 -7.60 5.91 -21.56
C PRO A 87 -8.87 5.45 -20.83
N ASP A 88 -9.84 6.33 -20.69
CA ASP A 88 -11.08 6.07 -19.95
C ASP A 88 -11.87 4.89 -20.56
N GLU A 89 -11.80 4.73 -21.88
CA GLU A 89 -12.53 3.72 -22.66
C GLU A 89 -12.14 2.28 -22.30
N ILE A 90 -10.89 2.07 -21.87
CA ILE A 90 -10.35 0.73 -21.57
C ILE A 90 -10.32 0.41 -20.07
N MET A 91 -10.65 1.36 -19.20
CA MET A 91 -10.57 1.21 -17.74
C MET A 91 -11.32 -0.03 -17.25
N LYS A 92 -12.56 -0.20 -17.71
CA LYS A 92 -13.40 -1.35 -17.34
C LYS A 92 -12.81 -2.68 -17.83
N GLN A 93 -12.13 -2.69 -18.97
CA GLN A 93 -11.45 -3.88 -19.48
C GLN A 93 -10.24 -4.22 -18.60
N LEU A 94 -9.43 -3.22 -18.23
CA LEU A 94 -8.27 -3.41 -17.36
C LEU A 94 -8.67 -3.90 -15.96
N GLU A 95 -9.72 -3.34 -15.35
CA GLU A 95 -10.22 -3.78 -14.04
C GLU A 95 -10.70 -5.25 -14.04
N ASN A 96 -11.18 -5.74 -15.18
CA ASN A 96 -11.69 -7.10 -15.35
C ASN A 96 -10.64 -8.09 -15.86
N SER A 97 -9.45 -7.61 -16.25
CA SER A 97 -8.39 -8.46 -16.77
C SER A 97 -7.85 -9.42 -15.71
N ARG A 98 -7.83 -10.71 -16.06
CA ARG A 98 -7.31 -11.78 -15.20
C ARG A 98 -5.79 -11.69 -15.02
N TYR A 99 -5.08 -11.16 -16.00
CA TYR A 99 -3.62 -11.04 -15.98
C TYR A 99 -3.12 -10.30 -14.73
N TYR A 100 -3.69 -9.13 -14.46
CA TYR A 100 -3.31 -8.32 -13.29
C TYR A 100 -3.68 -9.01 -11.97
N ARG A 101 -4.78 -9.77 -11.93
CA ARG A 101 -5.11 -10.59 -10.75
C ARG A 101 -4.07 -11.69 -10.52
N TRP A 102 -3.61 -12.34 -11.59
CA TRP A 102 -2.57 -13.35 -11.53
C TRP A 102 -1.18 -12.81 -11.19
N CYS A 103 -0.96 -11.50 -11.25
CA CYS A 103 0.29 -10.91 -10.74
C CYS A 103 0.33 -10.87 -9.21
N LEU A 104 -0.84 -10.92 -8.55
CA LEU A 104 -0.98 -10.85 -7.08
C LEU A 104 -1.18 -12.24 -6.45
N VAL A 105 -2.06 -13.06 -7.03
CA VAL A 105 -2.51 -14.32 -6.39
C VAL A 105 -1.35 -15.29 -6.09
N PRO A 106 -0.35 -15.52 -6.97
CA PRO A 106 0.79 -16.38 -6.68
C PRO A 106 1.69 -15.87 -5.55
N TYR A 107 1.61 -14.58 -5.21
CA TYR A 107 2.39 -14.01 -4.12
C TYR A 107 2.10 -14.73 -2.80
N ILE A 108 0.83 -14.98 -2.50
CA ILE A 108 0.39 -15.58 -1.22
C ILE A 108 0.97 -16.99 -1.00
N PRO A 109 0.83 -17.97 -1.92
CA PRO A 109 1.45 -19.28 -1.72
C PRO A 109 2.98 -19.20 -1.69
N LEU A 110 3.62 -18.33 -2.49
CA LEU A 110 5.08 -18.16 -2.45
C LEU A 110 5.56 -17.58 -1.11
N GLN A 111 4.83 -16.60 -0.57
CA GLN A 111 5.05 -16.02 0.75
C GLN A 111 5.06 -17.11 1.83
N TYR A 112 4.02 -17.96 1.87
CA TYR A 112 3.94 -19.04 2.85
C TYR A 112 5.00 -20.12 2.64
N ALA A 113 5.27 -20.49 1.39
CA ALA A 113 6.33 -21.45 1.09
C ALA A 113 7.70 -20.92 1.56
N GLY A 114 7.97 -19.63 1.34
CA GLY A 114 9.17 -18.96 1.84
C GLY A 114 9.24 -18.89 3.37
N LEU A 115 8.12 -18.64 4.05
CA LEU A 115 8.04 -18.66 5.52
C LEU A 115 8.29 -20.06 6.09
N VAL A 116 7.70 -21.10 5.49
CA VAL A 116 7.92 -22.50 5.89
C VAL A 116 9.37 -22.91 5.65
N LEU A 117 9.95 -22.54 4.50
CA LEU A 117 11.37 -22.75 4.22
C LEU A 117 12.24 -22.07 5.28
N ALA A 118 11.94 -20.82 5.65
CA ALA A 118 12.71 -20.12 6.67
C ALA A 118 12.63 -20.80 8.04
N CYS A 119 11.44 -21.30 8.43
CA CYS A 119 11.28 -22.07 9.66
C CYS A 119 12.12 -23.36 9.64
N TYR A 120 12.15 -24.07 8.50
CA TYR A 120 12.99 -25.23 8.31
C TYR A 120 14.49 -24.88 8.43
N LEU A 121 14.93 -23.79 7.81
CA LEU A 121 16.33 -23.35 7.85
C LEU A 121 16.75 -22.90 9.25
N TRP A 122 15.94 -22.14 9.98
CA TRP A 122 16.26 -21.72 11.35
C TRP A 122 16.47 -22.89 12.32
N THR A 123 15.87 -24.04 12.02
CA THR A 123 15.89 -25.22 12.90
C THR A 123 16.90 -26.27 12.47
N ASN A 124 17.12 -26.43 11.16
CA ASN A 124 17.92 -27.54 10.63
C ASN A 124 19.23 -27.10 9.95
N ALA A 125 19.34 -25.84 9.50
CA ALA A 125 20.54 -25.37 8.83
C ALA A 125 21.62 -24.94 9.86
N PRO A 126 22.91 -25.12 9.56
CA PRO A 126 24.02 -24.71 10.42
C PRO A 126 24.21 -23.18 10.36
N MET A 127 23.26 -22.44 10.92
CA MET A 127 23.22 -20.98 10.91
C MET A 127 23.60 -20.37 12.26
N GLY A 128 24.45 -19.36 12.23
CA GLY A 128 24.68 -18.47 13.37
C GLY A 128 23.52 -17.51 13.62
N VAL A 129 23.46 -16.91 14.81
CA VAL A 129 22.41 -15.92 15.16
C VAL A 129 22.29 -14.78 14.14
N PRO A 130 23.40 -14.16 13.66
CA PRO A 130 23.30 -13.08 12.67
C PRO A 130 22.62 -13.51 11.37
N GLU A 131 22.88 -14.73 10.90
CA GLU A 131 22.29 -15.27 9.68
C GLU A 131 20.80 -15.53 9.85
N ARG A 132 20.39 -16.03 11.04
CA ARG A 132 18.97 -16.25 11.34
C ARG A 132 18.20 -14.93 11.38
N ILE A 133 18.79 -13.89 11.96
CA ILE A 133 18.24 -12.53 11.94
C ILE A 133 18.18 -11.99 10.51
N ALA A 134 19.23 -12.17 9.71
CA ALA A 134 19.27 -11.76 8.31
C ALA A 134 18.18 -12.45 7.47
N LEU A 135 17.96 -13.76 7.67
CA LEU A 135 16.86 -14.46 7.03
C LEU A 135 15.50 -13.96 7.54
N ALA A 136 15.38 -13.63 8.83
CA ALA A 136 14.16 -13.05 9.39
C ALA A 136 13.83 -11.68 8.81
N THR A 137 14.82 -10.83 8.53
CA THR A 137 14.58 -9.56 7.83
C THR A 137 14.21 -9.79 6.37
N THR A 138 14.83 -10.75 5.67
CA THR A 138 14.41 -11.15 4.31
C THR A 138 12.95 -11.61 4.29
N VAL A 139 12.55 -12.49 5.19
CA VAL A 139 11.14 -12.93 5.33
C VAL A 139 10.23 -11.76 5.73
N GLY A 140 10.72 -10.83 6.54
CA GLY A 140 10.02 -9.61 6.89
C GLY A 140 9.77 -8.70 5.68
N VAL A 141 10.71 -8.57 4.75
CA VAL A 141 10.48 -7.86 3.46
C VAL A 141 9.37 -8.52 2.66
N VAL A 142 9.33 -9.86 2.62
CA VAL A 142 8.22 -10.61 2.01
C VAL A 142 6.89 -10.28 2.70
N GLY A 143 6.86 -10.29 4.04
CA GLY A 143 5.68 -9.92 4.81
C GLY A 143 5.25 -8.47 4.58
N GLY A 144 6.18 -7.54 4.43
CA GLY A 144 5.91 -6.13 4.15
C GLY A 144 5.22 -5.94 2.81
N LEU A 145 5.74 -6.54 1.73
CA LEU A 145 5.08 -6.44 0.42
C LEU A 145 3.80 -7.28 0.34
N ALA A 146 3.68 -8.36 1.11
CA ALA A 146 2.41 -9.08 1.27
C ALA A 146 1.29 -8.18 1.81
N ILE A 147 1.61 -7.18 2.64
CA ILE A 147 0.63 -6.20 3.11
C ILE A 147 0.09 -5.36 1.94
N ASN A 148 0.89 -5.03 0.93
CA ASN A 148 0.39 -4.33 -0.27
C ASN A 148 -0.55 -5.23 -1.10
N VAL A 149 -0.22 -6.52 -1.20
CA VAL A 149 -1.13 -7.51 -1.82
C VAL A 149 -2.43 -7.59 -1.02
N ALA A 150 -2.33 -7.63 0.31
CA ALA A 150 -3.49 -7.64 1.19
C ALA A 150 -4.33 -6.36 1.09
N HIS A 151 -3.69 -5.21 0.97
CA HIS A 151 -4.31 -3.90 0.78
C HIS A 151 -5.16 -3.91 -0.49
N GLU A 152 -4.57 -4.28 -1.63
CA GLU A 152 -5.26 -4.30 -2.91
C GLU A 152 -6.46 -5.25 -2.89
N LEU A 153 -6.29 -6.46 -2.35
CA LEU A 153 -7.36 -7.46 -2.23
C LEU A 153 -8.44 -7.05 -1.22
N GLY A 154 -8.06 -6.37 -0.14
CA GLY A 154 -8.95 -5.95 0.95
C GLY A 154 -9.94 -4.87 0.54
N HIS A 155 -9.55 -4.00 -0.39
CA HIS A 155 -10.43 -2.96 -0.97
C HIS A 155 -11.51 -3.52 -1.89
N LYS A 156 -11.41 -4.78 -2.32
CA LYS A 156 -12.35 -5.35 -3.28
C LYS A 156 -13.63 -5.77 -2.59
N ARG A 157 -14.74 -5.74 -3.32
CA ARG A 157 -16.07 -6.12 -2.81
C ARG A 157 -16.31 -7.63 -2.79
N THR A 158 -15.44 -8.40 -3.42
CA THR A 158 -15.61 -9.86 -3.51
C THR A 158 -15.11 -10.51 -2.22
N SER A 159 -15.89 -11.45 -1.69
CA SER A 159 -15.59 -12.07 -0.39
C SER A 159 -14.30 -12.90 -0.39
N HIS A 160 -13.96 -13.54 -1.52
CA HIS A 160 -12.75 -14.34 -1.64
C HIS A 160 -11.48 -13.47 -1.67
N GLU A 161 -11.49 -12.31 -2.36
CA GLU A 161 -10.36 -11.37 -2.31
C GLU A 161 -10.18 -10.81 -0.89
N GLN A 162 -11.26 -10.42 -0.22
CA GLN A 162 -11.21 -9.98 1.19
C GLN A 162 -10.70 -11.06 2.15
N TRP A 163 -11.02 -12.33 1.89
CA TRP A 163 -10.49 -13.43 2.69
C TRP A 163 -9.00 -13.67 2.45
N LEU A 164 -8.56 -13.63 1.18
CA LEU A 164 -7.15 -13.69 0.81
C LEU A 164 -6.33 -12.52 1.39
N SER A 165 -6.94 -11.34 1.51
CA SER A 165 -6.33 -10.19 2.19
C SER A 165 -5.96 -10.53 3.64
N LYS A 166 -6.89 -11.09 4.42
CA LYS A 166 -6.63 -11.49 5.81
C LYS A 166 -5.60 -12.61 5.92
N ILE A 167 -5.59 -13.53 4.96
CA ILE A 167 -4.57 -14.57 4.86
C ILE A 167 -3.19 -13.95 4.65
N ALA A 168 -3.02 -13.07 3.66
CA ALA A 168 -1.75 -12.39 3.41
C ALA A 168 -1.24 -11.63 4.66
N LEU A 169 -2.14 -11.00 5.44
CA LEU A 169 -1.83 -10.32 6.71
C LEU A 169 -1.49 -11.27 7.87
N ALA A 170 -1.81 -12.57 7.76
CA ALA A 170 -1.67 -13.48 8.88
C ALA A 170 -0.21 -13.66 9.30
N GLN A 171 0.73 -13.66 8.35
CA GLN A 171 2.17 -13.78 8.61
C GLN A 171 2.72 -12.62 9.44
N THR A 172 2.25 -11.40 9.24
CA THR A 172 2.76 -10.22 9.97
C THR A 172 1.97 -9.92 11.24
N CYS A 173 0.97 -10.75 11.58
CA CYS A 173 0.07 -10.53 12.71
C CYS A 173 -0.66 -9.17 12.67
N TYR A 174 -0.78 -8.57 11.49
CA TYR A 174 -1.30 -7.20 11.32
C TYR A 174 -2.76 -7.18 10.84
N GLY A 175 -3.54 -8.22 11.19
CA GLY A 175 -4.89 -8.44 10.67
C GLY A 175 -5.92 -7.34 10.97
N HIS A 176 -5.69 -6.50 11.98
CA HIS A 176 -6.55 -5.36 12.30
C HIS A 176 -6.53 -4.28 11.20
N PHE A 177 -5.44 -4.20 10.43
CA PHE A 177 -5.29 -3.32 9.27
C PHE A 177 -6.44 -3.49 8.26
N TYR A 178 -6.97 -4.71 8.07
CA TYR A 178 -8.11 -4.92 7.18
C TYR A 178 -9.31 -4.06 7.55
N VAL A 179 -9.62 -3.91 8.84
CA VAL A 179 -10.75 -3.06 9.28
C VAL A 179 -10.32 -1.61 9.32
N GLU A 180 -9.17 -1.35 9.94
CA GLU A 180 -8.68 0.00 10.18
C GLU A 180 -8.46 0.73 8.86
N HIS A 181 -7.79 0.13 7.88
CA HIS A 181 -7.50 0.81 6.63
C HIS A 181 -8.79 1.14 5.86
N ASN A 182 -9.63 0.13 5.65
CA ASN A 182 -10.82 0.21 4.80
C ASN A 182 -11.94 1.09 5.37
N TYR A 183 -12.07 1.15 6.69
CA TYR A 183 -13.18 1.84 7.38
C TYR A 183 -12.72 2.92 8.37
N GLY A 184 -11.41 3.09 8.51
CA GLY A 184 -10.75 4.00 9.45
C GLY A 184 -9.93 5.05 8.73
N HIS A 185 -8.71 4.69 8.36
CA HIS A 185 -7.72 5.53 7.70
C HIS A 185 -8.27 6.25 6.46
N HIS A 186 -8.88 5.54 5.50
CA HIS A 186 -9.45 6.18 4.28
C HIS A 186 -10.48 7.29 4.55
N ILE A 187 -11.13 7.28 5.72
CA ILE A 187 -12.11 8.30 6.11
C ILE A 187 -11.40 9.49 6.79
N ARG A 188 -10.32 9.22 7.53
CA ARG A 188 -9.63 10.18 8.42
C ARG A 188 -8.29 10.66 7.89
N VAL A 189 -7.78 10.10 6.80
CA VAL A 189 -6.48 10.43 6.21
C VAL A 189 -6.31 11.93 6.07
N ALA A 190 -5.09 12.42 6.32
CA ALA A 190 -4.74 13.83 6.42
C ALA A 190 -5.58 14.59 7.45
N THR A 191 -5.83 13.98 8.61
CA THR A 191 -6.43 14.67 9.78
C THR A 191 -5.70 14.27 11.06
N PRO A 192 -5.76 15.07 12.13
CA PRO A 192 -5.22 14.71 13.44
C PRO A 192 -5.85 13.43 14.04
N ASP A 193 -7.08 13.10 13.64
CA ASP A 193 -7.83 11.93 14.12
C ASP A 193 -7.34 10.60 13.50
N ASP A 194 -6.46 10.65 12.49
CA ASP A 194 -5.89 9.48 11.83
C ASP A 194 -4.54 9.08 12.42
N PRO A 195 -4.43 7.91 13.09
CA PRO A 195 -3.14 7.43 13.59
C PRO A 195 -2.09 7.26 12.49
N ALA A 196 -2.49 6.90 11.27
CA ALA A 196 -1.58 6.66 10.15
C ALA A 196 -1.18 7.94 9.39
N SER A 197 -1.70 9.11 9.78
CA SER A 197 -1.25 10.40 9.24
C SER A 197 -0.09 10.95 10.08
N ALA A 198 1.09 11.07 9.49
CA ALA A 198 2.27 11.62 10.17
C ALA A 198 2.17 13.14 10.34
N ARG A 199 2.57 13.64 11.51
CA ARG A 199 2.50 15.07 11.82
C ARG A 199 3.73 15.80 11.30
N PHE A 200 3.58 17.07 10.95
CA PHE A 200 4.70 17.92 10.56
C PHE A 200 5.72 18.03 11.70
N GLY A 201 6.98 17.68 11.41
CA GLY A 201 8.09 17.64 12.37
C GLY A 201 8.18 16.35 13.19
N GLU A 202 7.20 15.46 13.15
CA GLU A 202 7.24 14.18 13.86
C GLU A 202 8.26 13.25 13.19
N SER A 203 9.20 12.69 13.95
CA SER A 203 10.12 11.69 13.42
C SER A 203 9.41 10.34 13.22
N TYR A 204 9.90 9.53 12.27
CA TYR A 204 9.40 8.16 12.09
C TYR A 204 9.40 7.35 13.39
N TRP A 205 10.42 7.54 14.24
CA TRP A 205 10.56 6.83 15.51
C TRP A 205 9.51 7.23 16.56
N ARG A 206 8.97 8.44 16.49
CA ARG A 206 7.84 8.89 17.32
C ARG A 206 6.50 8.50 16.71
N PHE A 207 6.42 8.55 15.38
CA PHE A 207 5.26 8.11 14.60
C PHE A 207 4.99 6.62 14.80
N TRP A 208 5.99 5.75 14.68
CA TRP A 208 5.86 4.29 14.67
C TRP A 208 5.05 3.72 15.85
N PRO A 209 5.37 4.00 17.12
CA PRO A 209 4.56 3.47 18.24
C PRO A 209 3.16 4.09 18.30
N ARG A 210 3.00 5.34 17.83
CA ARG A 210 1.71 6.05 17.78
C ARG A 210 0.78 5.43 16.74
N THR A 211 1.28 5.22 15.52
CA THR A 211 0.50 4.58 14.45
C THR A 211 0.14 3.15 14.84
N VAL A 212 1.10 2.31 15.24
CA VAL A 212 0.86 0.88 15.56
C VAL A 212 -0.19 0.71 16.66
N SER A 213 -0.06 1.46 17.75
CA SER A 213 -1.03 1.36 18.85
C SER A 213 -2.36 2.03 18.52
N GLY A 214 -2.35 3.11 17.73
CA GLY A 214 -3.53 3.85 17.33
C GLY A 214 -4.39 3.10 16.30
N THR A 215 -3.78 2.52 15.27
CA THR A 215 -4.47 1.74 14.24
C THR A 215 -5.07 0.47 14.84
N PHE A 216 -4.35 -0.22 15.74
CA PHE A 216 -4.89 -1.33 16.51
C PHE A 216 -6.17 -0.95 17.27
N LYS A 217 -6.12 0.14 18.05
CA LYS A 217 -7.26 0.62 18.85
C LYS A 217 -8.42 1.04 17.95
N LEU A 218 -8.13 1.79 16.88
CA LEU A 218 -9.13 2.30 15.95
C LEU A 218 -9.83 1.16 15.20
N GLY A 219 -9.09 0.18 14.70
CA GLY A 219 -9.64 -1.02 14.05
C GLY A 219 -10.59 -1.78 14.97
N TRP A 220 -10.20 -2.00 16.23
CA TRP A 220 -11.06 -2.64 17.23
C TRP A 220 -12.32 -1.83 17.53
N GLN A 221 -12.20 -0.51 17.69
CA GLN A 221 -13.33 0.38 17.98
C GLN A 221 -14.34 0.41 16.83
N ILE A 222 -13.87 0.52 15.58
CA ILE A 222 -14.74 0.52 14.39
C ILE A 222 -15.52 -0.79 14.31
N GLU A 223 -14.84 -1.92 14.45
CA GLU A 223 -15.47 -3.23 14.33
C GLU A 223 -16.44 -3.51 15.48
N SER A 224 -16.06 -3.14 16.70
CA SER A 224 -16.93 -3.24 17.88
C SER A 224 -18.20 -2.42 17.69
N LYS A 225 -18.09 -1.20 17.17
CA LYS A 225 -19.24 -0.33 16.89
C LYS A 225 -20.15 -0.93 15.81
N ARG A 226 -19.57 -1.53 14.76
CA ARG A 226 -20.33 -2.23 13.71
C ARG A 226 -21.15 -3.38 14.28
N LEU A 227 -20.56 -4.22 15.13
CA LEU A 227 -21.24 -5.38 15.72
C LEU A 227 -22.31 -4.99 16.72
N ARG A 228 -22.03 -4.02 17.60
CA ARG A 228 -23.02 -3.50 18.57
C ARG A 228 -24.24 -2.89 17.87
N ARG A 229 -24.05 -2.16 16.76
CA ARG A 229 -25.16 -1.66 15.92
C ARG A 229 -26.01 -2.77 15.30
N GLN A 230 -25.45 -3.97 15.14
CA GLN A 230 -26.17 -5.16 14.65
C GLN A 230 -26.75 -6.01 15.79
N GLY A 231 -26.68 -5.55 17.05
CA GLY A 231 -27.12 -6.33 18.22
C GLY A 231 -26.28 -7.58 18.48
N LYS A 232 -25.05 -7.64 17.98
CA LYS A 232 -24.16 -8.81 18.11
C LYS A 232 -23.07 -8.57 19.15
N SER A 233 -22.64 -9.66 19.80
CA SER A 233 -21.42 -9.66 20.62
C SER A 233 -20.20 -9.27 19.79
N VAL A 234 -19.25 -8.58 20.43
CA VAL A 234 -17.92 -8.29 19.83
C VAL A 234 -17.03 -9.53 19.79
N TRP A 235 -17.29 -10.52 20.65
CA TRP A 235 -16.59 -11.80 20.74
C TRP A 235 -17.29 -12.84 19.86
N THR A 236 -17.07 -12.75 18.56
CA THR A 236 -17.66 -13.63 17.55
C THR A 236 -16.72 -13.79 16.37
N LEU A 237 -16.75 -14.93 15.68
CA LEU A 237 -16.00 -15.12 14.43
C LEU A 237 -16.47 -14.18 13.30
N ARG A 238 -17.62 -13.51 13.46
CA ARG A 238 -18.07 -12.44 12.55
C ARG A 238 -17.34 -11.11 12.79
N ASN A 239 -16.50 -11.00 13.82
CA ASN A 239 -15.61 -9.89 14.05
C ASN A 239 -14.39 -10.05 13.13
N ASN A 240 -14.24 -9.15 12.17
CA ASN A 240 -13.18 -9.20 11.17
C ASN A 240 -11.78 -9.09 11.79
N VAL A 241 -11.63 -8.36 12.90
CA VAL A 241 -10.34 -8.25 13.61
C VAL A 241 -10.00 -9.58 14.29
N LEU A 242 -10.94 -10.14 15.07
CA LEU A 242 -10.70 -11.45 15.73
C LEU A 242 -10.51 -12.57 14.72
N ASN A 243 -11.26 -12.55 13.61
CA ASN A 243 -11.13 -13.53 12.54
C ASN A 243 -9.74 -13.47 11.89
N ALA A 244 -9.20 -12.28 11.62
CA ALA A 244 -7.87 -12.13 11.05
C ALA A 244 -6.77 -12.54 12.06
N TRP A 245 -6.89 -12.16 13.34
CA TRP A 245 -5.94 -12.59 14.37
C TRP A 245 -5.98 -14.10 14.63
N ALA A 246 -7.16 -14.72 14.56
CA ALA A 246 -7.26 -16.17 14.65
C ALA A 246 -6.48 -16.87 13.53
N MET A 247 -6.44 -16.32 12.31
CA MET A 247 -5.61 -16.85 11.23
C MET A 247 -4.11 -16.77 11.56
N SER A 248 -3.64 -15.64 12.12
CA SER A 248 -2.26 -15.50 12.59
C SER A 248 -1.92 -16.49 13.70
N VAL A 249 -2.81 -16.62 14.70
CA VAL A 249 -2.61 -17.56 15.81
C VAL A 249 -2.52 -18.99 15.30
N VAL A 250 -3.44 -19.42 14.43
CA VAL A 250 -3.40 -20.76 13.83
C VAL A 250 -2.10 -20.98 13.06
N LEU A 251 -1.70 -20.02 12.21
CA LEU A 251 -0.44 -20.09 11.46
C LEU A 251 0.76 -20.27 12.41
N TYR A 252 0.88 -19.42 13.43
CA TYR A 252 2.02 -19.44 14.34
C TYR A 252 2.04 -20.70 15.20
N VAL A 253 0.87 -21.15 15.71
CA VAL A 253 0.76 -22.40 16.47
C VAL A 253 1.19 -23.58 15.62
N VAL A 254 0.76 -23.66 14.36
CA VAL A 254 1.18 -24.73 13.45
C VAL A 254 2.68 -24.71 13.20
N LEU A 255 3.25 -23.54 12.91
CA LEU A 255 4.70 -23.41 12.68
C LEU A 255 5.51 -23.79 13.94
N ILE A 256 5.10 -23.34 15.12
CA ILE A 256 5.76 -23.68 16.39
C ILE A 256 5.61 -25.16 16.72
N ALA A 257 4.46 -25.78 16.44
CA ALA A 257 4.24 -27.20 16.67
C ALA A 257 5.12 -28.07 15.76
N VAL A 258 5.33 -27.66 14.51
CA VAL A 258 6.12 -28.41 13.53
C VAL A 258 7.63 -28.19 13.71
N PHE A 259 8.04 -26.95 13.94
CA PHE A 259 9.46 -26.54 13.95
C PHE A 259 10.03 -26.30 15.37
N GLY A 260 9.18 -26.36 16.39
CA GLY A 260 9.57 -26.14 17.79
C GLY A 260 9.69 -24.67 18.18
N TRP A 261 9.92 -24.42 19.47
CA TRP A 261 9.99 -23.05 20.04
C TRP A 261 11.14 -22.21 19.50
N ALA A 262 12.16 -22.82 18.88
CA ALA A 262 13.33 -22.14 18.34
C ALA A 262 12.98 -21.10 17.26
N VAL A 263 11.86 -21.25 16.55
CA VAL A 263 11.44 -20.29 15.50
C VAL A 263 10.78 -19.03 16.06
N VAL A 264 10.31 -19.03 17.31
CA VAL A 264 9.49 -17.95 17.89
C VAL A 264 10.17 -16.58 17.81
N PRO A 265 11.44 -16.39 18.21
CA PRO A 265 12.09 -15.09 18.12
C PRO A 265 12.11 -14.55 16.68
N TYR A 266 12.36 -15.42 15.70
CA TYR A 266 12.47 -15.03 14.30
C TYR A 266 11.10 -14.78 13.65
N LEU A 267 10.04 -15.49 14.07
CA LEU A 267 8.65 -15.18 13.71
C LEU A 267 8.19 -13.82 14.23
N ILE A 268 8.66 -13.41 15.41
CA ILE A 268 8.41 -12.07 15.95
C ILE A 268 9.17 -11.02 15.15
N ILE A 269 10.48 -11.23 14.92
CA ILE A 269 11.33 -10.31 14.16
C ILE A 269 10.75 -10.08 12.77
N GLN A 270 10.43 -11.13 12.02
CA GLN A 270 9.91 -10.97 10.65
C GLN A 270 8.56 -10.25 10.63
N ALA A 271 7.69 -10.47 11.63
CA ALA A 271 6.40 -9.79 11.70
C ALA A 271 6.56 -8.30 11.97
N VAL A 272 7.36 -7.95 12.99
CA VAL A 272 7.66 -6.55 13.34
C VAL A 272 8.33 -5.83 12.19
N PHE A 273 9.29 -6.49 11.54
CA PHE A 273 9.95 -5.94 10.37
C PHE A 273 8.96 -5.75 9.22
N GLY A 274 8.10 -6.74 8.95
CA GLY A 274 7.10 -6.69 7.88
C GLY A 274 6.08 -5.57 8.05
N PHE A 275 5.40 -5.46 9.19
CA PHE A 275 4.42 -4.37 9.36
C PHE A 275 5.10 -2.99 9.48
N SER A 276 6.38 -2.92 9.85
CA SER A 276 7.12 -1.64 9.83
C SER A 276 7.31 -1.09 8.41
N PHE A 277 7.30 -1.92 7.36
CA PHE A 277 7.27 -1.45 5.97
C PHE A 277 5.93 -0.78 5.60
N LEU A 278 4.82 -1.23 6.18
CA LEU A 278 3.56 -0.52 6.01
C LEU A 278 3.62 0.83 6.73
N GLU A 279 4.11 0.85 7.98
CA GLU A 279 4.14 2.09 8.74
C GLU A 279 5.10 3.14 8.15
N ILE A 280 6.20 2.71 7.53
CA ILE A 280 7.06 3.65 6.82
C ILE A 280 6.37 4.19 5.55
N ALA A 281 5.56 3.38 4.85
CA ALA A 281 4.74 3.84 3.74
C ALA A 281 3.72 4.88 4.21
N ASN A 282 2.92 4.58 5.24
CA ASN A 282 1.97 5.52 5.85
C ASN A 282 2.65 6.84 6.23
N TYR A 283 3.84 6.77 6.83
CA TYR A 283 4.61 7.94 7.22
C TYR A 283 4.95 8.83 6.01
N ILE A 284 5.56 8.27 4.97
CA ILE A 284 5.97 9.06 3.79
C ILE A 284 4.78 9.53 2.96
N GLU A 285 3.69 8.76 2.93
CA GLU A 285 2.46 9.03 2.18
C GLU A 285 1.64 10.19 2.76
N HIS A 286 1.71 10.39 4.08
CA HIS A 286 0.81 11.30 4.79
C HIS A 286 1.52 12.34 5.65
N TYR A 287 2.84 12.50 5.50
CA TYR A 287 3.61 13.44 6.29
C TYR A 287 3.12 14.89 6.15
N GLY A 288 2.60 15.43 7.25
CA GLY A 288 2.27 16.84 7.47
C GLY A 288 1.09 17.37 6.66
N LEU A 289 0.45 16.58 5.80
CA LEU A 289 -0.71 17.00 5.02
C LEU A 289 -1.96 17.10 5.91
N LEU A 290 -2.76 18.16 5.71
CA LEU A 290 -3.99 18.42 6.46
C LEU A 290 -5.15 18.71 5.50
N ARG A 291 -6.24 17.97 5.66
CA ARG A 291 -7.52 18.30 5.06
C ARG A 291 -8.13 19.51 5.74
N GLU A 292 -8.71 20.36 4.93
CA GLU A 292 -9.43 21.52 5.40
C GLU A 292 -10.69 21.12 6.19
N LYS A 293 -10.96 21.86 7.27
CA LYS A 293 -12.22 21.77 8.00
C LYS A 293 -13.24 22.71 7.38
N ARG A 294 -14.45 22.20 7.17
CA ARG A 294 -15.60 23.00 6.75
C ARG A 294 -16.16 23.78 7.96
N PRO A 295 -16.99 24.81 7.73
CA PRO A 295 -17.64 25.57 8.82
C PRO A 295 -18.49 24.72 9.77
N ASP A 296 -18.95 23.54 9.34
CA ASP A 296 -19.69 22.58 10.16
C ASP A 296 -18.80 21.71 11.07
N GLY A 297 -17.49 21.98 11.11
CA GLY A 297 -16.49 21.27 11.91
C GLY A 297 -16.00 19.94 11.30
N LYS A 298 -16.57 19.49 10.17
CA LYS A 298 -16.16 18.25 9.50
C LYS A 298 -15.14 18.53 8.41
N TYR A 299 -14.23 17.59 8.20
CA TYR A 299 -13.25 17.66 7.12
C TYR A 299 -13.89 17.56 5.72
N VAL A 300 -13.33 18.28 4.75
CA VAL A 300 -13.67 18.15 3.32
C VAL A 300 -13.44 16.72 2.84
N ARG A 301 -14.10 16.28 1.76
CA ARG A 301 -13.92 14.92 1.24
C ARG A 301 -12.44 14.67 0.86
N VAL A 302 -11.97 13.44 1.07
CA VAL A 302 -10.65 13.01 0.60
C VAL A 302 -10.54 13.22 -0.92
N ALA A 303 -9.37 13.69 -1.34
CA ALA A 303 -9.07 14.14 -2.69
C ALA A 303 -7.57 13.88 -2.96
N PRO A 304 -7.13 13.86 -4.23
CA PRO A 304 -5.76 13.55 -4.60
C PRO A 304 -4.69 14.41 -3.89
N GLN A 305 -5.03 15.63 -3.46
CA GLN A 305 -4.16 16.56 -2.75
C GLN A 305 -3.82 16.15 -1.31
N HIS A 306 -4.57 15.21 -0.74
CA HIS A 306 -4.47 14.84 0.67
C HIS A 306 -3.51 13.67 0.95
N SER A 307 -2.63 13.35 0.00
CA SER A 307 -1.55 12.38 0.15
C SER A 307 -0.39 12.71 -0.78
N TRP A 308 0.81 12.29 -0.41
CA TRP A 308 1.99 12.31 -1.26
C TRP A 308 1.94 11.17 -2.28
N ASN A 309 2.35 11.48 -3.50
CA ASN A 309 2.35 10.57 -4.65
C ASN A 309 3.78 10.29 -5.13
N SER A 310 4.00 9.16 -5.82
CA SER A 310 5.25 8.88 -6.52
C SER A 310 5.01 8.07 -7.79
N ASP A 311 5.55 8.55 -8.92
CA ASP A 311 5.29 7.98 -10.25
C ASP A 311 6.43 7.08 -10.77
N PHE A 312 7.44 6.77 -9.94
CA PHE A 312 8.60 5.98 -10.36
C PHE A 312 8.25 4.56 -10.77
N VAL A 313 8.58 4.19 -12.02
CA VAL A 313 8.11 2.97 -12.70
C VAL A 313 8.43 1.69 -11.93
N MET A 314 9.67 1.52 -11.45
CA MET A 314 10.08 0.23 -10.87
C MET A 314 9.44 0.01 -9.51
N SER A 315 9.48 1.01 -8.63
CA SER A 315 8.74 0.95 -7.37
C SER A 315 7.23 0.76 -7.62
N ASN A 316 6.68 1.35 -8.69
CA ASN A 316 5.27 1.21 -9.04
C ASN A 316 4.91 -0.21 -9.48
N ALA A 317 5.77 -0.85 -10.24
CA ALA A 317 5.58 -2.23 -10.66
C ALA A 317 5.69 -3.21 -9.47
N ILE A 318 6.71 -3.05 -8.62
CA ILE A 318 6.94 -3.95 -7.47
C ILE A 318 5.85 -3.78 -6.40
N LEU A 319 5.47 -2.54 -6.09
CA LEU A 319 4.52 -2.24 -5.03
C LEU A 319 3.06 -2.20 -5.52
N TYR A 320 2.80 -2.69 -6.74
CA TYR A 320 1.47 -2.70 -7.35
C TYR A 320 0.77 -1.33 -7.28
N HIS A 321 1.42 -0.30 -7.83
CA HIS A 321 0.92 1.08 -7.93
C HIS A 321 0.42 1.73 -6.63
N VAL A 322 0.71 1.17 -5.45
CA VAL A 322 0.35 1.82 -4.18
C VAL A 322 0.87 3.27 -4.13
N GLN A 323 1.99 3.54 -4.81
CA GLN A 323 2.56 4.88 -4.88
C GLN A 323 1.75 5.91 -5.67
N ARG A 324 0.81 5.47 -6.53
CA ARG A 324 -0.24 6.33 -7.10
C ARG A 324 -1.32 6.61 -6.05
N HIS A 325 -0.86 7.02 -4.88
CA HIS A 325 -1.57 6.99 -3.62
C HIS A 325 -2.67 8.04 -3.56
N SER A 326 -2.43 9.18 -4.22
CA SER A 326 -3.41 10.25 -4.41
C SER A 326 -4.69 9.75 -5.09
N ASP A 327 -4.56 8.94 -6.14
CA ASP A 327 -5.72 8.33 -6.79
C ASP A 327 -6.32 7.21 -5.93
N HIS A 328 -5.48 6.43 -5.24
CA HIS A 328 -5.93 5.39 -4.33
C HIS A 328 -6.84 5.96 -3.23
N HIS A 329 -6.47 7.06 -2.59
CA HIS A 329 -7.30 7.68 -1.56
C HIS A 329 -8.55 8.35 -2.10
N ALA A 330 -8.48 8.96 -3.29
CA ALA A 330 -9.66 9.53 -3.93
C ALA A 330 -10.65 8.44 -4.40
N HIS A 331 -10.13 7.28 -4.82
CA HIS A 331 -10.86 6.22 -5.51
C HIS A 331 -10.40 4.80 -5.09
N ALA A 332 -10.46 4.48 -3.80
CA ALA A 332 -9.91 3.25 -3.20
C ALA A 332 -10.41 1.93 -3.82
N GLY A 333 -11.56 1.94 -4.48
CA GLY A 333 -12.09 0.78 -5.19
C GLY A 333 -11.38 0.44 -6.51
N ARG A 334 -10.60 1.36 -7.09
CA ARG A 334 -9.85 1.12 -8.33
C ARG A 334 -8.84 0.00 -8.12
N ARG A 335 -8.56 -0.75 -9.19
CA ARG A 335 -7.47 -1.73 -9.16
C ARG A 335 -6.15 -1.06 -9.48
N TYR A 336 -5.07 -1.63 -8.99
CA TYR A 336 -3.75 -1.03 -9.10
C TYR A 336 -3.34 -0.61 -10.52
N GLN A 337 -3.63 -1.45 -11.53
CA GLN A 337 -3.32 -1.18 -12.95
C GLN A 337 -4.12 -0.02 -13.55
N THR A 338 -5.12 0.48 -12.83
CA THR A 338 -6.00 1.58 -13.25
C THR A 338 -5.83 2.84 -12.40
N LEU A 339 -4.93 2.83 -11.41
CA LEU A 339 -4.61 4.01 -10.63
C LEU A 339 -3.95 5.08 -11.50
N ARG A 340 -4.32 6.33 -11.26
CA ARG A 340 -3.89 7.48 -12.07
C ARG A 340 -2.78 8.30 -11.44
N SER A 341 -1.92 8.85 -12.29
CA SER A 341 -1.08 9.99 -11.92
C SER A 341 -1.85 11.28 -12.15
N PHE A 342 -1.71 12.21 -11.20
CA PHE A 342 -2.19 13.58 -11.29
C PHE A 342 -1.05 14.59 -11.50
N GLY A 343 0.18 14.09 -11.70
CA GLY A 343 1.39 14.90 -11.83
C GLY A 343 1.50 15.95 -10.73
N ASP A 344 1.92 17.16 -11.11
CA ASP A 344 2.25 18.23 -10.17
C ASP A 344 1.01 18.91 -9.55
N SER A 345 -0.21 18.47 -9.88
CA SER A 345 -1.44 18.93 -9.21
C SER A 345 -1.68 18.27 -7.84
N THR A 346 -0.77 17.38 -7.43
CA THR A 346 -0.77 16.67 -6.15
C THR A 346 0.63 16.72 -5.53
N PRO A 347 0.77 16.63 -4.21
CA PRO A 347 2.10 16.54 -3.58
C PRO A 347 2.88 15.35 -4.13
N GLN A 348 4.11 15.58 -4.61
CA GLN A 348 4.97 14.53 -5.17
C GLN A 348 6.20 14.31 -4.28
N LEU A 349 6.47 13.04 -3.97
CA LEU A 349 7.74 12.65 -3.36
C LEU A 349 8.89 12.87 -4.36
N PRO A 350 10.06 13.34 -3.91
CA PRO A 350 11.21 13.55 -4.78
C PRO A 350 11.93 12.25 -5.20
N GLY A 351 11.49 11.09 -4.71
CA GLY A 351 12.05 9.78 -5.02
C GLY A 351 11.00 8.67 -4.92
N GLY A 352 11.39 7.48 -5.37
CA GLY A 352 10.61 6.25 -5.15
C GLY A 352 10.50 5.88 -3.67
N TYR A 353 9.52 5.05 -3.32
CA TYR A 353 9.20 4.72 -1.94
C TYR A 353 10.35 4.11 -1.15
N VAL A 354 11.20 3.27 -1.77
CA VAL A 354 12.34 2.68 -1.07
C VAL A 354 13.35 3.76 -0.65
N SER A 355 13.67 4.69 -1.54
CA SER A 355 14.57 5.81 -1.26
C SER A 355 14.00 6.73 -0.18
N MET A 356 12.70 7.07 -0.30
CA MET A 356 12.04 7.96 0.65
C MET A 356 11.82 7.32 2.01
N GLY A 357 11.55 6.01 2.07
CA GLY A 357 11.51 5.25 3.30
C GLY A 357 12.87 5.23 3.99
N ALA A 358 13.95 4.90 3.28
CA ALA A 358 15.30 4.96 3.83
C ALA A 358 15.65 6.37 4.36
N CYS A 359 15.23 7.42 3.64
CA CYS A 359 15.35 8.82 4.07
C CYS A 359 14.58 9.11 5.37
N ALA A 360 13.35 8.60 5.50
CA ALA A 360 12.48 8.78 6.66
C ALA A 360 13.06 8.22 7.97
N LEU A 361 13.86 7.14 7.88
CA LEU A 361 14.54 6.55 9.03
C LEU A 361 15.61 7.45 9.65
N ILE A 362 16.07 8.49 8.93
CA ILE A 362 17.07 9.45 9.37
C ILE A 362 16.38 10.83 9.50
N PRO A 363 15.83 11.20 10.68
CA PRO A 363 14.97 12.38 10.81
C PRO A 363 15.59 13.71 10.34
N PRO A 364 16.89 14.00 10.56
CA PRO A 364 17.50 15.20 10.01
C PRO A 364 17.53 15.23 8.48
N LEU A 365 17.70 14.08 7.82
CA LEU A 365 17.71 13.98 6.36
C LEU A 365 16.29 14.13 5.81
N TRP A 366 15.32 13.41 6.39
CA TRP A 366 13.91 13.52 6.04
C TRP A 366 13.41 14.96 6.06
N ARG A 367 13.64 15.66 7.18
CA ARG A 367 13.22 17.05 7.36
C ARG A 367 13.83 17.98 6.31
N ARG A 368 15.12 17.83 6.01
CA ARG A 368 15.78 18.61 4.94
C ARG A 368 15.16 18.38 3.56
N VAL A 369 14.68 17.17 3.29
CA VAL A 369 14.14 16.80 1.98
C VAL A 369 12.66 17.18 1.83
N ILE A 370 11.84 17.02 2.87
CA ILE A 370 10.38 17.12 2.76
C ILE A 370 9.78 18.38 3.39
N ASP A 371 10.34 18.93 4.47
CA ASP A 371 9.66 19.99 5.23
C ASP A 371 9.43 21.23 4.37
N GLN A 372 10.46 21.67 3.64
CA GLN A 372 10.33 22.81 2.74
C GLN A 372 9.35 22.53 1.60
N ARG A 373 9.31 21.29 1.06
CA ARG A 373 8.37 20.92 -0.01
C ARG A 373 6.92 20.98 0.45
N LEU A 374 6.66 20.56 1.70
CA LEU A 374 5.34 20.67 2.30
C LEU A 374 4.94 22.14 2.50
N LEU A 375 5.86 22.98 2.97
CA LEU A 375 5.60 24.40 3.17
C LEU A 375 5.36 25.11 1.84
N ASP A 376 6.19 24.84 0.83
CA ASP A 376 6.03 25.38 -0.53
C ASP A 376 4.68 24.96 -1.13
N TYR A 377 4.23 23.72 -0.87
CA TYR A 377 2.91 23.24 -1.31
C TYR A 377 1.74 24.04 -0.71
N TYR A 378 1.91 24.60 0.49
CA TYR A 378 0.93 25.44 1.16
C TYR A 378 1.25 26.94 1.11
N ASP A 379 2.12 27.38 0.19
CA ASP A 379 2.56 28.78 0.06
C ASP A 379 3.10 29.38 1.39
N GLY A 380 3.71 28.53 2.23
CA GLY A 380 4.22 28.89 3.55
C GLY A 380 3.18 28.96 4.67
N ASP A 381 1.90 28.67 4.40
CA ASP A 381 0.85 28.71 5.40
C ASP A 381 0.92 27.50 6.37
N ILE A 382 1.57 27.72 7.51
CA ILE A 382 1.73 26.72 8.57
C ILE A 382 0.39 26.32 9.22
N THR A 383 -0.70 27.07 9.03
CA THR A 383 -2.02 26.67 9.57
C THR A 383 -2.63 25.52 8.77
N ARG A 384 -2.11 25.25 7.58
CA ARG A 384 -2.54 24.17 6.67
C ARG A 384 -1.69 22.91 6.80
N VAL A 385 -0.76 22.84 7.75
CA VAL A 385 -0.01 21.60 8.04
C VAL A 385 -0.58 20.86 9.26
N ASN A 386 -0.58 19.53 9.20
CA ASN A 386 -1.07 18.70 10.29
C ASN A 386 -0.01 18.64 11.40
N ARG A 387 -0.28 19.31 12.53
CA ARG A 387 0.60 19.28 13.72
C ARG A 387 0.08 18.38 14.85
N GLY A 388 -0.99 17.62 14.59
CA GLY A 388 -1.74 16.90 15.62
C GLY A 388 -2.85 17.73 16.26
N HIS A 389 -3.42 17.22 17.35
CA HIS A 389 -4.33 17.99 18.20
C HIS A 389 -3.56 19.03 19.02
N VAL A 390 -4.25 20.08 19.46
CA VAL A 390 -3.63 21.17 20.26
C VAL A 390 -3.00 20.65 21.55
N GLU A 391 -3.52 19.54 22.10
CA GLU A 391 -3.03 18.89 23.32
C GLU A 391 -1.84 17.95 23.10
N ASP A 392 -1.51 17.64 21.84
CA ASP A 392 -0.36 16.80 21.55
C ASP A 392 0.95 17.56 21.84
N PRO A 393 1.99 16.89 22.36
CA PRO A 393 3.28 17.56 22.57
C PRO A 393 3.81 18.07 21.23
N ASP A 394 4.12 19.37 21.15
CA ASP A 394 4.47 20.02 19.89
C ASP A 394 5.64 19.29 19.22
N PRO A 395 5.44 18.66 18.04
CA PRO A 395 6.51 17.96 17.33
C PRO A 395 7.65 18.88 16.92
N VAL A 396 7.45 20.21 16.98
CA VAL A 396 8.44 21.24 16.65
C VAL A 396 9.24 21.72 17.88
N ALA A 397 8.83 21.40 19.11
CA ALA A 397 9.49 21.88 20.33
C ALA A 397 10.95 21.40 20.46
N ASP A 398 11.28 20.24 19.88
CA ASP A 398 12.63 19.67 19.90
C ASP A 398 13.59 20.31 18.88
N ARG A 399 13.22 21.44 18.23
CA ARG A 399 14.12 22.19 17.34
C ARG A 399 15.29 22.87 18.06
N VAL A 400 15.32 22.85 19.41
CA VAL A 400 16.26 23.61 20.25
C VAL A 400 17.15 22.72 21.14
N ALA A 401 17.10 21.38 21.02
CA ALA A 401 17.97 20.48 21.77
C ALA A 401 19.15 19.94 20.94
#